data_AF-A0A094APC1-F1
#
_entry.id   AF-A0A094APC1-F1
#
_cell.length_a   1.000
_cell.length_b   1.000
_cell.length_c   1.000
_cell.angle_alpha   90.00
_cell.angle_beta   90.00
_cell.angle_gamma   90.00
#
_symmetry.space_group_name_H-M   'P 1'
#
loop_
_entity.id
_entity.type
_entity.pdbx_description
1 polymer ?
#
loop_
_entity_poly.entity_id
_entity_poly.type
_entity_poly.pdbx_seq_one_letter_code
_entity_poly.pdbx_strand_id
1 'polypeptide(L)'
;VYKLDVGGNACALGGAYKAVWAVERKGTETFEELIGARWNESEAVEKVDIGYRPEVWQAYGDVLPAFEEAEKKVLAQEERAA
;
A
#
# COMPACT_ATOMS: atom_id res chain seq x y z
N VAL A 1 5.02 -10.87 -4.34
CA VAL A 1 4.69 -9.43 -4.41
C VAL A 1 4.02 -9.17 -5.74
N TYR A 2 2.89 -8.47 -5.68
CA TYR A 2 2.10 -8.12 -6.86
C TYR A 2 2.02 -6.60 -6.96
N LYS A 3 2.03 -6.12 -8.19
CA LYS A 3 1.85 -4.72 -8.52
C LYS A 3 0.53 -4.58 -9.29
N LEU A 4 -0.22 -3.55 -8.96
CA LEU A 4 -1.41 -3.15 -9.69
C LEU A 4 -0.97 -2.48 -11.01
N ASP A 5 -1.34 -3.07 -12.15
CA ASP A 5 -0.88 -2.63 -13.47
C ASP A 5 -1.74 -1.48 -14.03
N VAL A 6 -1.67 -0.35 -13.33
CA VAL A 6 -2.54 0.82 -13.60
C VAL A 6 -1.73 2.10 -13.80
N GLY A 7 -0.47 1.96 -14.22
CA GLY A 7 0.43 3.09 -14.48
C GLY A 7 0.71 3.99 -13.27
N GLY A 8 0.62 3.46 -12.05
CA GLY A 8 0.85 4.22 -10.81
C GLY A 8 -0.35 4.99 -10.27
N ASN A 9 -1.53 4.86 -10.90
CA ASN A 9 -2.73 5.62 -10.54
C ASN A 9 -3.68 4.87 -9.60
N ALA A 10 -3.17 4.04 -8.69
CA ALA A 10 -3.99 3.20 -7.81
C ALA A 10 -5.01 4.01 -6.99
N CYS A 11 -4.61 5.18 -6.47
CA CYS A 11 -5.53 6.08 -5.75
C CYS A 11 -6.64 6.64 -6.65
N ALA A 12 -6.31 7.04 -7.87
CA ALA A 12 -7.29 7.56 -8.83
C ALA A 12 -8.28 6.46 -9.26
N LEU A 13 -7.78 5.25 -9.51
CA LEU A 13 -8.61 4.09 -9.84
C LEU A 13 -9.60 3.76 -8.72
N GLY A 14 -9.14 3.76 -7.47
CA GLY A 14 -10.02 3.55 -6.30
C GLY A 14 -11.11 4.61 -6.19
N GLY A 15 -10.78 5.88 -6.48
CA GLY A 15 -11.75 6.97 -6.53
C GLY A 15 -12.79 6.79 -7.64
N ALA A 16 -12.35 6.43 -8.84
CA ALA A 16 -13.23 6.17 -9.98
C ALA A 16 -14.19 5.00 -9.69
N TYR A 17 -13.70 3.89 -9.13
CA TYR A 17 -14.53 2.75 -8.76
C TYR A 17 -15.56 3.08 -7.68
N LYS A 18 -15.22 3.93 -6.71
CA LYS A 18 -16.21 4.39 -5.73
C LYS A 18 -17.29 5.27 -6.37
N ALA A 19 -16.94 6.09 -7.36
CA ALA A 19 -17.91 6.87 -8.12
C ALA A 19 -18.84 5.95 -8.94
N VAL A 20 -18.29 4.94 -9.62
CA VAL A 20 -19.07 3.92 -10.33
C VAL A 20 -20.02 3.20 -9.37
N TRP A 21 -19.54 2.74 -8.20
CA TRP A 21 -20.39 2.11 -7.20
C TRP A 21 -21.51 3.02 -6.71
N ALA A 22 -21.23 4.31 -6.47
CA ALA A 22 -22.26 5.26 -6.03
C ALA A 22 -23.40 5.43 -7.06
N VAL A 23 -23.10 5.28 -8.36
CA VAL A 23 -24.06 5.49 -9.46
C VAL A 23 -24.73 4.20 -9.90
N GLU A 24 -24.01 3.08 -9.93
CA GLU A 24 -24.45 1.85 -10.59
C GLU A 24 -24.88 0.73 -9.64
N ARG A 25 -24.64 0.86 -8.32
CA ARG A 25 -25.01 -0.17 -7.34
C ARG A 25 -26.51 -0.46 -7.37
N LYS A 26 -26.85 -1.74 -7.24
CA LYS A 26 -28.26 -2.19 -7.19
C LYS A 26 -28.70 -2.42 -5.75
N GLY A 27 -29.68 -1.65 -5.29
CA GLY A 27 -30.26 -1.82 -3.95
C GLY A 27 -29.19 -1.68 -2.86
N THR A 28 -28.91 -2.78 -2.16
CA THR A 28 -27.94 -2.85 -1.07
C THR A 28 -26.59 -3.44 -1.48
N GLU A 29 -26.32 -3.59 -2.78
CA GLU A 29 -25.05 -4.09 -3.31
C GLU A 29 -23.86 -3.30 -2.77
N THR A 30 -22.91 -4.03 -2.19
CA THR A 30 -21.69 -3.52 -1.60
C THR A 30 -20.68 -3.14 -2.68
N PHE A 31 -19.66 -2.38 -2.28
CA PHE A 31 -18.59 -1.97 -3.19
C PHE A 31 -17.82 -3.18 -3.73
N GLU A 32 -17.53 -4.13 -2.84
CA GLU A 32 -16.79 -5.36 -3.13
C GLU A 32 -17.56 -6.26 -4.09
N GLU A 33 -18.89 -6.34 -3.97
CA GLU A 33 -19.73 -7.13 -4.89
C GLU A 33 -19.71 -6.55 -6.31
N LEU A 34 -19.95 -5.24 -6.46
CA LEU A 34 -20.00 -4.60 -7.78
C LEU A 34 -18.64 -4.62 -8.49
N ILE A 35 -17.57 -4.25 -7.78
CA ILE A 35 -16.23 -4.18 -8.36
C ILE A 35 -15.64 -5.57 -8.54
N GLY A 36 -15.85 -6.48 -7.57
CA GLY A 36 -15.40 -7.86 -7.65
C GLY A 36 -15.98 -8.59 -8.85
N ALA A 37 -17.25 -8.35 -9.20
CA ALA A 37 -17.88 -8.92 -10.39
C ALA A 37 -17.26 -8.43 -11.72
N ARG A 38 -16.56 -7.29 -11.71
CA ARG A 38 -15.90 -6.69 -12.89
C ARG A 38 -14.38 -6.88 -12.87
N TRP A 39 -13.84 -7.39 -11.78
CA TRP A 39 -12.40 -7.49 -11.58
C TRP A 39 -11.84 -8.72 -12.28
N ASN A 40 -10.88 -8.50 -13.17
CA ASN A 40 -10.09 -9.57 -13.78
C ASN A 40 -8.65 -9.49 -13.23
N GLU A 41 -8.31 -10.39 -12.32
CA GLU A 41 -7.01 -10.38 -11.65
C GLU A 41 -5.84 -10.53 -12.64
N SER A 42 -5.97 -11.40 -13.66
CA SER A 42 -4.87 -11.62 -14.62
C SER A 42 -4.60 -10.43 -15.54
N GLU A 43 -5.53 -9.48 -15.62
CA GLU A 43 -5.37 -8.24 -16.40
C GLU A 43 -5.01 -7.04 -15.50
N ALA A 44 -5.28 -7.13 -14.20
CA ALA A 44 -5.15 -6.00 -13.29
C ALA A 44 -3.89 -6.04 -12.41
N VAL A 45 -3.24 -7.20 -12.26
CA VAL A 45 -2.03 -7.35 -11.46
C VAL A 45 -0.92 -8.11 -12.17
N GLU A 46 0.32 -7.69 -11.89
CA GLU A 46 1.53 -8.34 -12.35
C GLU A 46 2.33 -8.86 -11.14
N LYS A 47 2.84 -10.09 -11.22
CA LYS A 47 3.78 -10.61 -10.22
C LYS A 47 5.17 -10.04 -10.48
N VAL A 48 5.64 -9.18 -9.57
CA VAL A 48 6.91 -8.46 -9.74
C VAL A 48 8.04 -8.99 -8.87
N ASP A 49 7.75 -9.74 -7.81
CA ASP A 49 8.79 -10.34 -6.97
C ASP A 49 8.28 -11.57 -6.20
N ILE A 50 9.21 -12.39 -5.71
CA ILE A 50 8.95 -13.48 -4.76
C ILE A 50 8.58 -12.95 -3.37
N GLY A 51 9.00 -11.72 -3.05
CA GLY A 51 8.72 -11.04 -1.79
C GLY A 51 9.80 -11.27 -0.75
N TYR A 52 9.43 -11.93 0.33
CA TYR A 52 10.26 -12.04 1.52
C TYR A 52 11.60 -12.76 1.22
N ARG A 53 12.69 -12.15 1.68
CA ARG A 53 14.05 -12.70 1.60
C ARG A 53 14.67 -12.59 3.00
N PRO A 54 14.86 -13.72 3.72
CA PRO A 54 15.31 -13.72 5.12
C PRO A 54 16.60 -12.94 5.35
N GLU A 55 17.56 -13.07 4.46
CA GLU A 55 18.90 -12.48 4.58
C GLU A 55 18.83 -10.96 4.40
N VAL A 56 18.00 -10.49 3.47
CA VAL A 56 17.75 -9.05 3.26
C VAL A 56 17.02 -8.46 4.45
N TRP A 57 15.99 -9.16 4.94
CA TRP A 57 15.23 -8.76 6.12
C TRP A 57 16.12 -8.62 7.36
N GLN A 58 16.96 -9.63 7.62
CA GLN A 58 17.92 -9.64 8.72
C GLN A 58 18.87 -8.44 8.62
N ALA A 59 19.44 -8.19 7.44
CA ALA A 59 20.37 -7.08 7.22
C ALA A 59 19.73 -5.71 7.48
N TYR A 60 18.45 -5.50 7.10
CA TYR A 60 17.73 -4.27 7.49
C TYR A 60 17.50 -4.20 9.01
N GLY A 61 17.11 -5.33 9.62
CA GLY A 61 16.90 -5.44 11.06
C GLY A 61 18.12 -5.04 11.88
N ASP A 62 19.31 -5.45 11.45
CA ASP A 62 20.57 -5.13 12.13
C ASP A 62 20.87 -3.62 12.12
N VAL A 63 20.32 -2.85 11.17
CA VAL A 63 20.54 -1.40 11.05
C VAL A 63 19.48 -0.58 11.80
N LEU A 64 18.29 -1.15 12.08
CA LEU A 64 17.19 -0.43 12.76
C LEU A 64 17.59 0.24 14.08
N PRO A 65 18.42 -0.37 14.98
CA PRO A 65 18.83 0.27 16.22
C PRO A 65 19.59 1.60 16.01
N ALA A 66 20.40 1.70 14.94
CA ALA A 66 21.12 2.94 14.64
C ALA A 66 20.17 4.07 14.23
N PHE A 67 19.09 3.76 13.53
CA PHE A 67 18.03 4.72 13.20
C PHE A 67 17.27 5.17 14.46
N GLU A 68 16.95 4.22 15.37
CA GLU A 68 16.31 4.55 16.64
C GLU A 68 17.18 5.47 17.50
N GLU A 69 18.49 5.23 17.56
CA GLU A 69 19.43 6.12 18.23
C GLU A 69 19.50 7.52 17.59
N ALA A 70 19.48 7.59 16.26
CA ALA A 70 19.46 8.86 15.55
C ALA A 70 18.19 9.66 15.84
N GLU A 71 17.03 8.99 15.82
CA GLU A 71 15.74 9.59 16.17
C GLU A 71 15.75 10.15 17.61
N LYS A 72 16.21 9.36 18.59
CA LYS A 72 16.33 9.82 19.99
C LYS A 72 17.22 11.05 20.14
N LYS A 73 18.33 11.11 19.39
CA LYS A 73 19.23 12.27 19.40
C LYS A 73 18.55 13.52 18.85
N VAL A 74 17.79 13.40 17.74
CA VAL A 74 17.04 14.52 17.15
C VAL A 74 15.96 15.01 18.13
N LEU A 75 15.16 14.10 18.70
CA LEU A 75 14.12 14.48 19.66
C LEU A 75 14.69 15.17 20.89
N ALA A 76 15.80 14.68 21.44
CA ALA A 76 16.47 15.32 22.57
C ALA A 76 17.06 16.70 22.23
N GLN A 77 17.36 16.98 20.96
CA GLN A 77 17.78 18.31 20.51
C GLN A 77 16.59 19.26 20.42
N GLU A 78 15.47 18.81 19.83
CA GLU A 78 14.22 19.59 19.74
C GLU A 78 13.68 19.94 21.14
N GLU A 79 13.69 19.00 22.08
CA GLU A 79 13.28 19.24 23.48
C GLU A 79 14.15 20.27 24.21
N ARG A 80 15.44 20.39 23.85
CA ARG A 80 16.36 21.38 24.43
C ARG A 80 16.25 22.76 23.76
N ALA A 81 15.71 22.80 22.55
CA ALA A 81 15.52 24.03 21.78
C ALA A 81 14.17 24.70 22.03
N ALA A 82 13.20 23.96 22.59
CA ALA A 82 11.89 24.43 23.04
C ALA A 82 11.92 25.04 24.45
#